data_AF-A0A9X0RPR0-F1
#
_entry.id   AF-A0A9X0RPR0-F1
#
_cell.length_a   1.000
_cell.length_b   1.000
_cell.length_c   1.000
_cell.angle_alpha   90.00
_cell.angle_beta   90.00
_cell.angle_gamma   90.00
#
_symmetry.space_group_name_H-M   'P 1'
#
loop_
_entity.id
_entity.type
_entity.pdbx_description
1 polymer ?
#
loop_
_entity_poly.entity_id
_entity_poly.type
_entity_poly.pdbx_seq_one_letter_code
_entity_poly.pdbx_strand_id
1 'polypeptide(L)'
;MLFFNASASSNTSSPHTVHIQSDWYNDAQKRWEGSAHSPDTVAVIIMVNGKNPISVPVSGGRFSWAPSQPMPDGEHVLTFVAVDRANNQSDIVSVNYNIDTIAPDKPQITAIEDYAAGGIHNGNSIKRHGYTNDANPVVRGEAEANSLVYIYNKNSKTPLASVTANQHGKWEVEVNLPNDGAYELSAVAEDRANNRSQPSLKWPFQLDTEKPDSATINYFEDDVGLYRGQFDLIRATDDRRPELYGTGDPNEYVRVQYASKNGSWVTTATVAVDSDGTWLWTPPQNLSDGEWNFRVRNIDHAGNVSKWSSTVTLLIDTTTIQPLIMQVLDDRGPIESVLPGQNTDDARLDFIGKAEVNSLVILYQDGTAVGSAYANSQGDWRMTPQQDMRAGLNNFGVKAIDEAGNESSYSANYPVRFIPSPQYQANYESESRDDGNGTSYLPIPGERHIYDVASWLNTYPSHYLVKAANIIFSGENQIIDFAALSARVEGLQKIDISGKGNNLLNLDLHSLLNEGGEGLFINDDSQQLMIDGDMGDRITLDRTQFSDGWLTSQNKVQIGGENWTLLTNSQAHYTLLVNQEIEITYG
;
A
#
# COMPACT_ATOMS: atom_id res chain seq x y z
N MET A 1 39.38 65.54 16.55
CA MET A 1 40.77 66.01 16.78
C MET A 1 41.09 67.02 15.68
N LEU A 2 41.10 68.33 16.02
CA LEU A 2 42.28 69.24 16.07
C LEU A 2 42.77 69.66 14.67
N PHE A 3 42.95 70.91 14.23
CA PHE A 3 42.62 72.29 14.63
C PHE A 3 42.88 73.19 13.39
N PHE A 4 42.12 74.28 13.22
CA PHE A 4 42.51 75.46 12.43
C PHE A 4 42.15 76.69 13.27
N ASN A 5 43.10 77.61 13.49
CA ASN A 5 42.79 78.92 14.03
C ASN A 5 43.78 79.98 13.53
N ALA A 6 43.31 81.22 13.54
CA ALA A 6 43.73 82.33 12.70
C ALA A 6 44.74 83.31 13.33
N SER A 7 45.31 84.12 12.44
CA SER A 7 45.47 85.58 12.50
C SER A 7 46.85 86.22 12.80
N ALA A 8 47.19 87.13 11.88
CA ALA A 8 47.80 88.46 12.02
C ALA A 8 49.22 88.68 12.59
N SER A 9 50.09 89.06 11.64
CA SER A 9 51.06 90.16 11.68
C SER A 9 52.51 89.88 12.11
N SER A 10 53.39 90.55 11.36
CA SER A 10 54.85 90.70 11.49
C SER A 10 55.72 89.52 11.02
N ASN A 11 56.58 89.84 10.04
CA ASN A 11 57.77 89.12 9.57
C ASN A 11 57.95 87.68 10.06
N THR A 12 57.56 86.74 9.19
CA THR A 12 58.13 85.39 8.90
C THR A 12 57.00 84.61 8.26
N SER A 13 56.78 84.82 6.95
CA SER A 13 55.79 84.03 6.22
C SER A 13 56.34 82.62 6.03
N SER A 14 56.03 81.70 6.94
CA SER A 14 56.18 80.25 6.73
C SER A 14 55.02 79.76 5.85
N PRO A 15 55.27 79.28 4.61
CA PRO A 15 54.24 78.68 3.77
C PRO A 15 54.67 77.23 3.50
N HIS A 16 54.47 76.36 4.48
CA HIS A 16 54.86 74.95 4.37
C HIS A 16 53.62 74.08 4.24
N THR A 17 53.13 73.91 3.02
CA THR A 17 52.15 72.86 2.74
C THR A 17 52.60 72.06 1.54
N VAL A 18 53.15 70.87 1.78
CA VAL A 18 53.26 69.81 0.78
C VAL A 18 51.97 69.01 0.88
N HIS A 19 51.15 69.01 -0.18
CA HIS A 19 49.98 68.15 -0.25
C HIS A 19 50.42 66.73 -0.60
N ILE A 20 50.31 65.82 0.35
CA ILE A 20 50.53 64.39 0.16
C ILE A 20 49.17 63.75 -0.15
N GLN A 21 49.03 63.11 -1.31
CA GLN A 21 47.79 62.43 -1.73
C GLN A 21 47.69 61.01 -1.17
N SER A 22 48.83 60.34 -0.97
CA SER A 22 49.00 59.00 -0.38
C SER A 22 50.39 58.92 0.24
N ASP A 23 50.58 58.13 1.30
CA ASP A 23 51.88 57.82 1.87
C ASP A 23 52.51 56.55 1.28
N TRP A 24 51.79 55.82 0.41
CA TRP A 24 52.28 54.63 -0.31
C TRP A 24 52.23 54.81 -1.82
N TYR A 25 53.31 54.41 -2.50
CA TYR A 25 53.44 54.54 -3.96
C TYR A 25 54.04 53.29 -4.60
N ASN A 26 53.43 52.84 -5.70
CA ASN A 26 53.95 51.78 -6.58
C ASN A 26 54.87 52.27 -7.70
N ASP A 27 55.17 53.58 -7.71
CA ASP A 27 56.10 54.19 -8.63
C ASP A 27 57.40 54.51 -7.90
N ALA A 28 58.42 53.67 -8.07
CA ALA A 28 59.76 53.88 -7.51
C ALA A 28 60.45 55.17 -7.97
N GLN A 29 59.91 55.86 -8.98
CA GLN A 29 60.38 57.17 -9.44
C GLN A 29 59.30 58.25 -9.28
N LYS A 30 58.49 58.14 -8.21
CA LYS A 30 57.42 59.08 -7.90
C LYS A 30 57.88 60.52 -8.06
N ARG A 31 57.14 61.27 -8.89
CA ARG A 31 57.31 62.71 -9.04
C ARG A 31 56.74 63.47 -7.85
N TRP A 32 57.55 64.37 -7.32
CA TRP A 32 57.26 65.28 -6.21
C TRP A 32 57.17 66.71 -6.74
N GLU A 33 56.09 67.39 -6.40
CA GLU A 33 55.85 68.75 -6.82
C GLU A 33 55.43 69.59 -5.63
N GLY A 34 55.82 70.86 -5.63
CA GLY A 34 55.46 71.77 -4.57
C GLY A 34 55.67 73.22 -4.96
N SER A 35 55.30 74.10 -4.03
CA SER A 35 55.38 75.55 -4.19
C SER A 35 56.28 76.16 -3.13
N ALA A 36 57.10 77.12 -3.55
CA ALA A 36 57.89 77.98 -2.67
C ALA A 36 57.40 79.42 -2.83
N HIS A 37 56.80 79.99 -1.78
CA HIS A 37 56.03 81.24 -1.87
C HIS A 37 56.87 82.52 -1.66
N SER A 38 58.20 82.42 -1.55
CA SER A 38 59.06 83.61 -1.56
C SER A 38 59.49 83.94 -3.00
N PRO A 39 59.29 85.19 -3.48
CA PRO A 39 59.70 85.61 -4.83
C PRO A 39 61.22 85.55 -5.06
N ASP A 40 62.01 85.41 -3.99
CA ASP A 40 63.45 85.29 -4.03
C ASP A 40 63.97 83.84 -3.97
N THR A 41 63.07 82.84 -3.86
CA THR A 41 63.46 81.43 -3.89
C THR A 41 63.99 81.06 -5.26
N VAL A 42 65.21 80.52 -5.32
CA VAL A 42 65.84 80.07 -6.56
C VAL A 42 65.96 78.56 -6.66
N ALA A 43 65.98 77.86 -5.52
CA ALA A 43 66.05 76.41 -5.47
C ALA A 43 65.38 75.83 -4.22
N VAL A 44 65.02 74.56 -4.30
CA VAL A 44 64.70 73.71 -3.16
C VAL A 44 65.77 72.63 -3.06
N ILE A 45 66.44 72.55 -1.91
CA ILE A 45 67.31 71.43 -1.57
C ILE A 45 66.43 70.29 -1.10
N ILE A 46 66.52 69.15 -1.77
CA ILE A 46 65.84 67.91 -1.42
C ILE A 46 66.89 66.94 -0.89
N MET A 47 66.66 66.35 0.28
CA MET A 47 67.45 65.21 0.78
C MET A 47 66.56 63.99 0.91
N VAL A 48 67.09 62.83 0.51
CA VAL A 48 66.44 61.53 0.67
C VAL A 48 67.11 60.83 1.84
N ASN A 49 66.34 60.46 2.86
CA ASN A 49 66.84 59.79 4.08
C ASN A 49 68.04 60.53 4.72
N GLY A 50 68.02 61.87 4.67
CA GLY A 50 69.07 62.74 5.21
C GLY A 50 70.42 62.70 4.46
N LYS A 51 70.47 62.10 3.25
CA LYS A 51 71.68 61.97 2.44
C LYS A 51 71.55 62.67 1.10
N ASN A 52 72.72 62.95 0.49
CA ASN A 52 72.88 63.41 -0.89
C ASN A 52 71.95 64.58 -1.28
N PRO A 53 72.24 65.81 -0.82
CA PRO A 53 71.39 66.97 -1.12
C PRO A 53 71.35 67.24 -2.63
N ILE A 54 70.13 67.40 -3.15
CA ILE A 54 69.86 67.70 -4.56
C ILE A 54 69.27 69.10 -4.63
N SER A 55 69.92 70.00 -5.38
CA SER A 55 69.38 71.34 -5.64
C SER A 55 68.45 71.29 -6.84
N VAL A 56 67.16 71.56 -6.62
CA VAL A 56 66.12 71.59 -7.66
C VAL A 56 65.73 73.04 -7.93
N PRO A 57 65.83 73.55 -9.18
CA PRO A 57 65.49 74.93 -9.46
C PRO A 57 64.00 75.21 -9.24
N VAL A 58 63.70 76.39 -8.72
CA VAL A 58 62.33 76.90 -8.57
C VAL A 58 62.02 77.84 -9.74
N SER A 59 60.94 77.57 -10.46
CA SER A 59 60.46 78.41 -11.56
C SER A 59 59.00 78.78 -11.34
N GLY A 60 58.68 80.07 -11.45
CA GLY A 60 57.32 80.57 -11.20
C GLY A 60 56.77 80.23 -9.80
N GLY A 61 57.66 80.11 -8.80
CA GLY A 61 57.30 79.73 -7.43
C GLY A 61 56.99 78.24 -7.24
N ARG A 62 57.31 77.36 -8.20
CA ARG A 62 57.09 75.90 -8.12
C ARG A 62 58.37 75.11 -8.37
N PHE A 63 58.43 73.92 -7.80
CA PHE A 63 59.43 72.90 -8.09
C PHE A 63 58.75 71.59 -8.53
N SER A 64 59.46 70.80 -9.35
CA SER A 64 59.09 69.44 -9.73
C SER A 64 60.36 68.61 -9.77
N TRP A 65 60.36 67.48 -9.06
CA TRP A 65 61.51 66.60 -8.93
C TRP A 65 61.08 65.13 -8.97
N ALA A 66 61.92 64.28 -9.53
CA ALA A 66 61.79 62.84 -9.45
C ALA A 66 63.19 62.22 -9.28
N PRO A 67 63.32 61.09 -8.56
CA PRO A 67 64.57 60.34 -8.48
C PRO A 67 65.11 59.96 -9.86
N SER A 68 66.42 60.15 -10.10
CA SER A 68 67.07 59.78 -11.38
C SER A 68 67.24 58.27 -11.56
N GLN A 69 67.15 57.51 -10.48
CA GLN A 69 67.09 56.04 -10.46
C GLN A 69 65.91 55.60 -9.60
N PRO A 70 65.31 54.43 -9.87
CA PRO A 70 64.29 53.83 -9.01
C PRO A 70 64.76 53.75 -7.56
N MET A 71 63.91 54.20 -6.66
CA MET A 71 64.12 54.03 -5.23
C MET A 71 63.82 52.58 -4.82
N PRO A 72 64.60 51.99 -3.89
CA PRO A 72 64.29 50.66 -3.39
C PRO A 72 62.97 50.67 -2.61
N ASP A 73 62.33 49.52 -2.46
CA ASP A 73 61.14 49.43 -1.62
C ASP A 73 61.46 49.71 -0.14
N GLY A 74 60.50 50.27 0.58
CA GLY A 74 60.56 50.57 2.00
C GLY A 74 60.30 52.03 2.34
N GLU A 75 60.49 52.33 3.62
CA GLU A 75 60.22 53.66 4.17
C GLU A 75 61.30 54.67 3.76
N HIS A 76 60.84 55.84 3.37
CA HIS A 76 61.67 56.95 2.97
C HIS A 76 61.19 58.26 3.61
N VAL A 77 62.15 59.16 3.81
CA VAL A 77 61.92 60.52 4.29
C VAL A 77 62.50 61.47 3.27
N LEU A 78 61.65 62.30 2.67
CA LEU A 78 62.09 63.49 1.93
C LEU A 78 62.12 64.68 2.87
N THR A 79 63.21 65.44 2.82
CA THR A 79 63.26 66.75 3.45
C THR A 79 63.47 67.83 2.40
N PHE A 80 62.78 68.96 2.59
CA PHE A 80 62.79 70.10 1.68
C PHE A 80 63.26 71.34 2.42
N VAL A 81 64.22 72.06 1.83
CA VAL A 81 64.72 73.35 2.31
C VAL A 81 64.77 74.33 1.14
N ALA A 82 63.97 75.41 1.21
CA ALA A 82 64.01 76.45 0.19
C ALA A 82 65.24 77.34 0.38
N VAL A 83 65.88 77.74 -0.72
CA VAL A 83 67.08 78.59 -0.74
C VAL A 83 66.84 79.82 -1.61
N ASP A 84 67.12 81.00 -1.07
CA ASP A 84 67.04 82.27 -1.81
C ASP A 84 68.36 82.65 -2.50
N ARG A 85 68.37 83.78 -3.24
CA ARG A 85 69.58 84.30 -3.92
C ARG A 85 70.73 84.66 -2.97
N ALA A 86 70.44 84.96 -1.71
CA ALA A 86 71.42 85.29 -0.68
C ALA A 86 71.88 84.06 0.12
N ASN A 87 71.42 82.86 -0.27
CA ASN A 87 71.69 81.58 0.38
C ASN A 87 71.08 81.44 1.79
N ASN A 88 70.03 82.22 2.10
CA ASN A 88 69.21 81.98 3.30
C ASN A 88 68.35 80.74 3.09
N GLN A 89 68.14 79.98 4.16
CA GLN A 89 67.39 78.72 4.16
C GLN A 89 66.07 78.85 4.93
N SER A 90 65.03 78.18 4.44
CA SER A 90 63.79 78.01 5.20
C SER A 90 63.93 76.96 6.31
N ASP A 91 62.91 76.86 7.16
CA ASP A 91 62.73 75.68 8.01
C ASP A 91 62.62 74.40 7.16
N ILE A 92 62.99 73.27 7.75
CA ILE A 92 62.93 71.95 7.13
C ILE A 92 61.48 71.45 7.12
N VAL A 93 60.99 71.08 5.95
CA VAL A 93 59.74 70.30 5.80
C VAL A 93 60.10 68.84 5.57
N SER A 94 59.52 67.93 6.35
CA SER A 94 59.73 66.49 6.17
C SER A 94 58.46 65.79 5.70
N VAL A 95 58.62 64.84 4.78
CA VAL A 95 57.56 64.00 4.24
C VAL A 95 58.00 62.54 4.33
N ASN A 96 57.23 61.75 5.09
CA ASN A 96 57.41 60.31 5.12
C ASN A 96 56.56 59.67 4.01
N TYR A 97 57.12 58.67 3.34
CA TYR A 97 56.41 57.88 2.33
C TYR A 97 57.06 56.50 2.21
N ASN A 98 56.34 55.56 1.62
CA ASN A 98 56.81 54.22 1.33
C ASN A 98 56.79 53.98 -0.18
N ILE A 99 57.88 53.41 -0.70
CA ILE A 99 57.89 52.82 -2.03
C ILE A 99 57.61 51.33 -1.87
N ASP A 100 56.62 50.84 -2.60
CA ASP A 100 56.31 49.42 -2.66
C ASP A 100 55.91 49.08 -4.08
N THR A 101 56.82 48.45 -4.82
CA THR A 101 56.63 48.05 -6.22
C THR A 101 56.26 46.57 -6.37
N ILE A 102 56.08 45.86 -5.27
CA ILE A 102 55.85 44.42 -5.26
C ILE A 102 54.35 44.18 -5.14
N ALA A 103 53.79 43.47 -6.11
CA ALA A 103 52.41 43.04 -6.01
C ALA A 103 52.21 42.01 -4.91
N PRO A 104 51.04 42.01 -4.24
CA PRO A 104 50.66 40.92 -3.33
C PRO A 104 50.72 39.56 -4.04
N ASP A 105 50.92 38.50 -3.25
CA ASP A 105 50.64 37.15 -3.69
C ASP A 105 49.17 37.01 -4.13
N LYS A 106 48.91 36.11 -5.10
CA LYS A 106 47.54 35.85 -5.54
C LYS A 106 46.66 35.41 -4.36
N PRO A 107 45.47 35.99 -4.19
CA PRO A 107 44.57 35.58 -3.11
C PRO A 107 44.08 34.15 -3.32
N GLN A 108 43.53 33.55 -2.28
CA GLN A 108 42.89 32.23 -2.32
C GLN A 108 41.42 32.38 -1.96
N ILE A 109 40.53 31.80 -2.77
CA ILE A 109 39.16 31.53 -2.35
C ILE A 109 39.18 30.18 -1.60
N THR A 110 38.78 30.18 -0.34
CA THR A 110 38.80 29.00 0.53
C THR A 110 37.44 28.35 0.69
N ALA A 111 36.35 29.13 0.58
CA ALA A 111 34.99 28.60 0.58
C ALA A 111 34.02 29.53 -0.18
N ILE A 112 32.96 28.94 -0.70
CA ILE A 112 31.75 29.63 -1.16
C ILE A 112 30.58 28.93 -0.46
N GLU A 113 29.90 29.64 0.42
CA GLU A 113 28.87 29.10 1.31
C GLU A 113 27.48 29.53 0.84
N ASP A 114 26.54 28.60 0.95
CA ASP A 114 25.14 28.75 0.58
C ASP A 114 24.30 28.83 1.86
N TYR A 115 23.64 29.97 2.06
CA TYR A 115 22.77 30.23 3.21
C TYR A 115 21.29 30.14 2.86
N ALA A 116 20.94 29.80 1.61
CA ALA A 116 19.57 29.54 1.21
C ALA A 116 19.07 28.21 1.81
N ALA A 117 17.75 28.12 2.02
CA ALA A 117 17.15 26.92 2.60
C ALA A 117 17.34 25.73 1.65
N GLY A 118 17.92 24.64 2.17
CA GLY A 118 18.32 23.47 1.37
C GLY A 118 19.81 23.45 1.01
N GLY A 119 20.50 24.57 1.20
CA GLY A 119 21.90 24.77 0.87
C GLY A 119 22.92 24.29 1.90
N ILE A 120 24.19 24.54 1.57
CA ILE A 120 25.40 24.07 2.26
C ILE A 120 26.03 25.22 3.08
N HIS A 121 25.95 25.13 4.41
CA HIS A 121 26.35 26.20 5.35
C HIS A 121 27.40 25.77 6.40
N ASN A 122 27.91 26.75 7.17
CA ASN A 122 28.79 26.61 8.35
C ASN A 122 30.14 25.89 8.08
N GLY A 123 30.97 26.42 7.19
CA GLY A 123 32.30 25.87 6.88
C GLY A 123 32.30 24.77 5.83
N ASN A 124 31.13 24.39 5.33
CA ASN A 124 31.00 23.58 4.13
C ASN A 124 30.91 24.49 2.90
N SER A 125 31.59 24.13 1.82
CA SER A 125 31.61 24.92 0.59
C SER A 125 30.83 24.23 -0.51
N ILE A 126 30.16 25.02 -1.36
CA ILE A 126 29.71 24.59 -2.68
C ILE A 126 30.91 23.94 -3.38
N LYS A 127 30.74 22.69 -3.80
CA LYS A 127 31.80 21.94 -4.47
C LYS A 127 32.15 22.63 -5.79
N ARG A 128 33.40 22.52 -6.23
CA ARG A 128 33.75 22.92 -7.61
C ARG A 128 32.94 22.07 -8.58
N HIS A 129 32.32 22.73 -9.56
CA HIS A 129 31.32 22.14 -10.47
C HIS A 129 30.05 21.63 -9.76
N GLY A 130 29.80 22.09 -8.54
CA GLY A 130 28.55 21.84 -7.81
C GLY A 130 27.46 22.86 -8.16
N TYR A 131 26.39 22.80 -7.38
CA TYR A 131 25.18 23.60 -7.52
C TYR A 131 24.89 24.38 -6.24
N THR A 132 24.15 25.46 -6.35
CA THR A 132 23.63 26.26 -5.24
C THR A 132 22.33 26.91 -5.64
N ASN A 133 21.43 27.08 -4.68
CA ASN A 133 20.21 27.88 -4.83
C ASN A 133 20.31 29.26 -4.17
N ASP A 134 21.50 29.65 -3.74
CA ASP A 134 21.76 30.95 -3.15
C ASP A 134 22.25 31.92 -4.23
N ALA A 135 21.45 32.94 -4.52
CA ALA A 135 21.85 34.04 -5.40
C ALA A 135 22.81 35.03 -4.71
N ASN A 136 23.04 34.91 -3.40
CA ASN A 136 23.93 35.78 -2.63
C ASN A 136 24.89 34.96 -1.76
N PRO A 137 25.69 34.04 -2.35
CA PRO A 137 26.59 33.21 -1.57
C PRO A 137 27.68 34.05 -0.89
N VAL A 138 28.15 33.55 0.26
CA VAL A 138 29.26 34.17 0.98
C VAL A 138 30.57 33.55 0.51
N VAL A 139 31.43 34.35 -0.07
CA VAL A 139 32.76 33.94 -0.53
C VAL A 139 33.78 34.27 0.56
N ARG A 140 34.58 33.29 0.96
CA ARG A 140 35.65 33.42 1.95
C ARG A 140 37.01 33.17 1.32
N GLY A 141 38.03 33.79 1.89
CA GLY A 141 39.38 33.55 1.43
C GLY A 141 40.49 34.17 2.25
N GLU A 142 41.68 34.11 1.64
CA GLU A 142 42.93 34.67 2.15
C GLU A 142 43.58 35.58 1.12
N ALA A 143 44.21 36.64 1.59
CA ALA A 143 44.98 37.60 0.81
C ALA A 143 46.05 38.25 1.71
N GLU A 144 46.87 39.13 1.16
CA GLU A 144 47.76 39.96 1.97
C GLU A 144 46.94 40.76 3.01
N ALA A 145 47.43 40.84 4.25
CA ALA A 145 46.74 41.53 5.32
C ALA A 145 46.51 43.01 4.99
N ASN A 146 45.29 43.50 5.20
CA ASN A 146 44.86 44.87 4.89
C ASN A 146 44.85 45.23 3.38
N SER A 147 45.03 44.27 2.47
CA SER A 147 44.83 44.48 1.02
C SER A 147 43.34 44.51 0.67
N LEU A 148 42.99 45.22 -0.39
CA LEU A 148 41.64 45.22 -0.96
C LEU A 148 41.49 44.05 -1.94
N VAL A 149 40.53 43.17 -1.69
CA VAL A 149 40.23 42.01 -2.51
C VAL A 149 39.03 42.30 -3.40
N TYR A 150 39.18 42.07 -4.70
CA TYR A 150 38.14 42.17 -5.71
C TYR A 150 37.72 40.79 -6.17
N ILE A 151 36.41 40.51 -6.22
CA ILE A 151 35.85 39.25 -6.71
C ILE A 151 35.33 39.44 -8.12
N TYR A 152 35.70 38.55 -9.03
CA TYR A 152 35.32 38.57 -10.45
C TYR A 152 34.62 37.28 -10.84
N ASN A 153 33.72 37.37 -11.82
CA ASN A 153 33.13 36.21 -12.50
C ASN A 153 33.77 36.00 -13.88
N LYS A 154 34.18 34.77 -14.18
CA LYS A 154 34.82 34.35 -15.44
C LYS A 154 35.99 35.27 -15.77
N ASN A 155 35.91 36.01 -16.88
CA ASN A 155 36.93 36.94 -17.35
C ASN A 155 36.43 38.40 -17.33
N SER A 156 35.39 38.69 -16.53
CA SER A 156 34.87 40.06 -16.38
C SER A 156 35.95 41.01 -15.89
N LYS A 157 35.97 42.23 -16.43
CA LYS A 157 36.83 43.32 -15.93
C LYS A 157 36.19 44.12 -14.79
N THR A 158 34.89 43.96 -14.59
CA THR A 158 34.15 44.59 -13.50
C THR A 158 34.02 43.59 -12.36
N PRO A 159 34.46 43.94 -11.14
CA PRO A 159 34.28 43.07 -9.99
C PRO A 159 32.81 42.99 -9.60
N LEU A 160 32.37 41.82 -9.13
CA LEU A 160 31.05 41.62 -8.54
C LEU A 160 30.96 42.23 -7.13
N ALA A 161 32.06 42.14 -6.38
CA ALA A 161 32.16 42.65 -5.02
C ALA A 161 33.62 42.99 -4.68
N SER A 162 33.83 43.73 -3.59
CA SER A 162 35.16 43.96 -3.03
C SER A 162 35.11 44.03 -1.51
N VAL A 163 36.19 43.58 -0.85
CA VAL A 163 36.32 43.59 0.62
C VAL A 163 37.78 43.75 1.03
N THR A 164 38.06 44.41 2.15
CA THR A 164 39.41 44.49 2.70
C THR A 164 39.72 43.27 3.55
N ALA A 165 40.85 42.61 3.30
CA ALA A 165 41.35 41.54 4.15
C ALA A 165 41.74 42.08 5.53
N ASN A 166 41.43 41.35 6.59
CA ASN A 166 41.77 41.78 7.94
C ASN A 166 43.28 41.67 8.22
N GLN A 167 43.70 42.04 9.44
CA GLN A 167 45.11 42.02 9.85
C GLN A 167 45.78 40.62 9.81
N HIS A 168 44.99 39.56 9.70
CA HIS A 168 45.46 38.17 9.55
C HIS A 168 45.33 37.65 8.11
N GLY A 169 45.00 38.53 7.15
CA GLY A 169 44.83 38.17 5.75
C GLY A 169 43.51 37.46 5.41
N LYS A 170 42.58 37.34 6.35
CA LYS A 170 41.28 36.68 6.12
C LYS A 170 40.24 37.67 5.61
N TRP A 171 39.39 37.23 4.70
CA TRP A 171 38.29 38.03 4.17
C TRP A 171 37.04 37.18 3.91
N GLU A 172 35.88 37.83 3.96
CA GLU A 172 34.58 37.26 3.61
C GLU A 172 33.73 38.35 2.94
N VAL A 173 32.97 38.00 1.91
CA VAL A 173 32.09 38.95 1.22
C VAL A 173 30.90 38.22 0.58
N GLU A 174 29.72 38.80 0.72
CA GLU A 174 28.52 38.36 0.01
C GLU A 174 28.59 38.81 -1.46
N VAL A 175 28.27 37.92 -2.39
CA VAL A 175 28.36 38.18 -3.82
C VAL A 175 27.00 37.99 -4.48
N ASN A 176 26.41 39.06 -5.02
CA ASN A 176 25.14 38.97 -5.75
C ASN A 176 25.34 38.36 -7.15
N LEU A 177 24.63 37.28 -7.43
CA LEU A 177 24.59 36.53 -8.67
C LEU A 177 23.19 36.67 -9.31
N PRO A 178 23.00 37.60 -10.26
CA PRO A 178 21.66 38.05 -10.61
C PRO A 178 20.83 37.11 -11.50
N ASN A 179 21.43 36.07 -12.10
CA ASN A 179 20.72 35.15 -12.99
C ASN A 179 21.26 33.74 -12.83
N ASP A 180 20.39 32.75 -12.98
CA ASP A 180 20.77 31.34 -12.98
C ASP A 180 21.76 31.00 -14.11
N GLY A 181 22.55 29.96 -13.87
CA GLY A 181 23.54 29.42 -14.79
C GLY A 181 24.95 29.37 -14.24
N ALA A 182 25.93 29.24 -15.15
CA ALA A 182 27.30 28.92 -14.79
C ALA A 182 28.11 30.13 -14.33
N TYR A 183 28.76 30.01 -13.16
CA TYR A 183 29.67 30.98 -12.57
C TYR A 183 31.08 30.41 -12.41
N GLU A 184 32.08 31.28 -12.50
CA GLU A 184 33.49 30.96 -12.24
C GLU A 184 34.13 32.09 -11.41
N LEU A 185 34.06 31.99 -10.08
CA LEU A 185 34.56 33.08 -9.23
C LEU A 185 36.09 33.04 -9.10
N SER A 186 36.71 34.21 -9.13
CA SER A 186 38.14 34.41 -8.86
C SER A 186 38.35 35.71 -8.09
N ALA A 187 39.48 35.83 -7.39
CA ALA A 187 39.82 36.99 -6.59
C ALA A 187 41.14 37.63 -7.07
N VAL A 188 41.27 38.94 -6.91
CA VAL A 188 42.52 39.72 -7.09
C VAL A 188 42.69 40.64 -5.89
N ALA A 189 43.85 40.60 -5.24
CA ALA A 189 44.24 41.53 -4.19
C ALA A 189 44.97 42.76 -4.76
N GLU A 190 44.71 43.92 -4.16
CA GLU A 190 45.38 45.21 -4.37
C GLU A 190 45.92 45.73 -3.02
N ASP A 191 47.21 45.99 -2.95
CA ASP A 191 47.85 46.51 -1.74
C ASP A 191 47.62 48.02 -1.54
N ARG A 192 48.24 48.60 -0.51
CA ARG A 192 48.13 50.05 -0.19
C ARG A 192 48.84 50.95 -1.21
N ALA A 193 49.84 50.44 -1.91
CA ALA A 193 50.54 51.14 -2.97
C ALA A 193 49.81 51.04 -4.32
N ASN A 194 48.71 50.29 -4.38
CA ASN A 194 47.90 49.97 -5.57
C ASN A 194 48.59 48.99 -6.53
N ASN A 195 49.51 48.13 -6.05
CA ASN A 195 49.94 46.99 -6.86
C ASN A 195 48.87 45.91 -6.86
N ARG A 196 48.65 45.27 -8.01
CA ARG A 196 47.66 44.19 -8.16
C ARG A 196 48.33 42.84 -8.34
N SER A 197 47.87 41.88 -7.55
CA SER A 197 48.26 40.47 -7.67
C SER A 197 47.78 39.83 -8.98
N GLN A 198 48.31 38.63 -9.27
CA GLN A 198 47.68 37.72 -10.24
C GLN A 198 46.34 37.20 -9.70
N PRO A 199 45.36 36.83 -10.56
CA PRO A 199 44.12 36.23 -10.10
C PRO A 199 44.31 34.89 -9.37
N SER A 200 43.40 34.59 -8.43
CA SER A 200 43.28 33.28 -7.80
C SER A 200 42.91 32.18 -8.80
N LEU A 201 42.96 30.92 -8.37
CA LEU A 201 42.30 29.84 -9.11
C LEU A 201 40.80 30.09 -9.21
N LYS A 202 40.21 29.82 -10.38
CA LYS A 202 38.77 29.94 -10.61
C LYS A 202 37.99 28.86 -9.87
N TRP A 203 36.85 29.21 -9.30
CA TRP A 203 35.92 28.29 -8.63
C TRP A 203 34.62 28.18 -9.44
N PRO A 204 34.48 27.14 -10.29
CA PRO A 204 33.28 26.94 -11.10
C PRO A 204 32.13 26.35 -10.28
N PHE A 205 30.90 26.77 -10.54
CA PHE A 205 29.65 26.17 -10.02
C PHE A 205 28.44 26.65 -10.86
N GLN A 206 27.27 26.06 -10.62
CA GLN A 206 26.00 26.45 -11.22
C GLN A 206 25.11 27.10 -10.16
N LEU A 207 24.53 28.25 -10.47
CA LEU A 207 23.41 28.82 -9.72
C LEU A 207 22.12 28.33 -10.36
N ASP A 208 21.20 27.81 -9.55
CA ASP A 208 19.86 27.46 -9.96
C ASP A 208 18.89 27.82 -8.82
N THR A 209 18.03 28.80 -9.05
CA THR A 209 17.05 29.29 -8.07
C THR A 209 15.62 28.87 -8.41
N GLU A 210 15.45 28.11 -9.50
CA GLU A 210 14.16 27.67 -9.97
C GLU A 210 13.68 26.47 -9.14
N LYS A 211 12.41 26.50 -8.72
CA LYS A 211 11.84 25.38 -7.98
C LYS A 211 11.29 24.34 -8.94
N PRO A 212 11.57 23.05 -8.71
CA PRO A 212 10.96 21.99 -9.50
C PRO A 212 9.45 21.93 -9.29
N ASP A 213 8.75 21.29 -10.22
CA ASP A 213 7.34 20.93 -10.07
C ASP A 213 7.16 19.87 -8.97
N SER A 214 5.92 19.71 -8.49
CA SER A 214 5.64 18.69 -7.46
C SER A 214 5.74 17.28 -8.02
N ALA A 215 6.44 16.40 -7.30
CA ALA A 215 6.40 14.96 -7.51
C ALA A 215 4.97 14.38 -7.32
N THR A 216 4.75 13.16 -7.79
CA THR A 216 3.47 12.44 -7.68
C THR A 216 3.65 11.06 -7.07
N ILE A 217 2.60 10.55 -6.42
CA ILE A 217 2.45 9.14 -6.06
C ILE A 217 1.43 8.56 -7.05
N ASN A 218 1.82 7.55 -7.82
CA ASN A 218 1.01 6.99 -8.89
C ASN A 218 0.18 5.80 -8.42
N TYR A 219 0.80 4.88 -7.70
CA TYR A 219 0.16 3.65 -7.21
C TYR A 219 0.92 3.06 -6.03
N PHE A 220 0.29 2.09 -5.38
CA PHE A 220 0.89 1.25 -4.36
C PHE A 220 1.09 -0.17 -4.90
N GLU A 221 2.02 -0.90 -4.32
CA GLU A 221 2.19 -2.33 -4.56
C GLU A 221 2.19 -3.09 -3.24
N ASP A 222 1.46 -4.21 -3.25
CA ASP A 222 1.23 -5.11 -2.13
C ASP A 222 1.93 -6.45 -2.44
N ASP A 223 2.83 -6.91 -1.57
CA ASP A 223 3.51 -8.20 -1.72
C ASP A 223 3.10 -9.25 -0.67
N VAL A 224 2.08 -8.94 0.14
CA VAL A 224 1.59 -9.75 1.26
C VAL A 224 0.23 -10.37 0.93
N GLY A 225 -0.15 -11.41 1.68
CA GLY A 225 -1.53 -11.91 1.61
C GLY A 225 -1.97 -12.51 0.29
N LEU A 226 -3.28 -12.43 0.05
CA LEU A 226 -3.95 -12.93 -1.16
C LEU A 226 -4.01 -11.87 -2.27
N TYR A 227 -4.17 -10.59 -1.92
CA TYR A 227 -4.35 -9.50 -2.88
C TYR A 227 -3.04 -8.77 -3.18
N ARG A 228 -2.15 -9.48 -3.89
CA ARG A 228 -0.84 -8.96 -4.29
C ARG A 228 -0.85 -8.21 -5.60
N GLY A 229 0.16 -7.37 -5.77
CA GLY A 229 0.47 -6.62 -6.98
C GLY A 229 0.08 -5.14 -6.88
N GLN A 230 0.15 -4.47 -8.02
CA GLN A 230 -0.18 -3.06 -8.13
C GLN A 230 -1.66 -2.79 -7.88
N PHE A 231 -1.97 -1.74 -7.11
CA PHE A 231 -3.31 -1.24 -6.89
C PHE A 231 -3.35 0.29 -6.80
N ASP A 232 -4.53 0.85 -7.08
CA ASP A 232 -4.76 2.28 -7.04
C ASP A 232 -5.00 2.79 -5.61
N LEU A 233 -5.23 4.10 -5.47
CA LEU A 233 -5.19 4.79 -4.19
C LEU A 233 -6.47 4.65 -3.34
N ILE A 234 -7.33 3.66 -3.63
CA ILE A 234 -8.66 3.50 -2.99
C ILE A 234 -8.86 2.16 -2.27
N ARG A 235 -7.97 1.18 -2.43
CA ARG A 235 -8.07 -0.14 -1.80
C ARG A 235 -7.31 -0.19 -0.47
N ALA A 236 -7.81 -0.97 0.49
CA ALA A 236 -7.05 -1.35 1.69
C ALA A 236 -6.03 -2.45 1.39
N THR A 237 -5.02 -2.63 2.26
CA THR A 237 -3.97 -3.64 2.11
C THR A 237 -3.63 -4.28 3.45
N ASP A 238 -3.30 -5.58 3.44
CA ASP A 238 -2.76 -6.31 4.59
C ASP A 238 -1.23 -6.20 4.71
N ASP A 239 -0.57 -5.59 3.73
CA ASP A 239 0.83 -5.23 3.81
C ASP A 239 1.03 -4.01 4.71
N ARG A 240 1.91 -4.17 5.71
CA ARG A 240 2.29 -3.10 6.64
C ARG A 240 3.40 -2.21 6.10
N ARG A 241 4.01 -2.55 4.96
CA ARG A 241 5.07 -1.79 4.30
C ARG A 241 4.85 -1.74 2.77
N PRO A 242 3.67 -1.28 2.32
CA PRO A 242 3.36 -1.22 0.90
C PRO A 242 4.37 -0.34 0.18
N GLU A 243 4.77 -0.77 -1.01
CA GLU A 243 5.68 -0.01 -1.84
C GLU A 243 4.95 1.14 -2.54
N LEU A 244 5.55 2.33 -2.51
CA LEU A 244 5.02 3.52 -3.19
C LEU A 244 5.81 3.75 -4.46
N TYR A 245 5.09 3.80 -5.58
CA TYR A 245 5.65 4.14 -6.88
C TYR A 245 5.14 5.50 -7.32
N GLY A 246 6.03 6.33 -7.86
CA GLY A 246 5.69 7.68 -8.27
C GLY A 246 6.56 8.21 -9.38
N THR A 247 6.30 9.46 -9.78
CA THR A 247 7.17 10.21 -10.69
C THR A 247 7.69 11.48 -10.05
N GLY A 248 8.88 11.89 -10.50
CA GLY A 248 9.56 13.11 -10.09
C GLY A 248 10.47 13.60 -11.21
N ASP A 249 11.31 14.60 -10.90
CA ASP A 249 12.20 15.18 -11.91
C ASP A 249 13.39 14.22 -12.14
N PRO A 250 13.68 13.81 -13.40
CA PRO A 250 14.66 12.76 -13.66
C PRO A 250 16.07 13.10 -13.16
N ASN A 251 16.72 12.11 -12.53
CA ASN A 251 18.04 12.23 -11.89
C ASN A 251 18.09 13.19 -10.69
N GLU A 252 16.96 13.73 -10.23
CA GLU A 252 16.88 14.54 -9.02
C GLU A 252 16.48 13.68 -7.81
N TYR A 253 15.86 14.30 -6.81
CA TYR A 253 15.47 13.63 -5.59
C TYR A 253 14.00 13.88 -5.25
N VAL A 254 13.35 12.86 -4.67
CA VAL A 254 12.04 13.00 -4.05
C VAL A 254 12.17 12.85 -2.55
N ARG A 255 11.39 13.62 -1.79
CA ARG A 255 11.23 13.43 -0.36
C ARG A 255 9.80 13.01 -0.06
N VAL A 256 9.66 11.94 0.71
CA VAL A 256 8.38 11.42 1.20
C VAL A 256 8.08 11.98 2.59
N GLN A 257 6.82 12.28 2.83
CA GLN A 257 6.26 12.52 4.15
C GLN A 257 5.07 11.60 4.37
N TYR A 258 4.97 11.03 5.57
CA TYR A 258 3.85 10.18 5.93
C TYR A 258 3.41 10.41 7.38
N ALA A 259 2.14 10.14 7.68
CA ALA A 259 1.54 10.28 8.99
C ALA A 259 0.35 9.33 9.13
N SER A 260 0.08 8.83 10.34
CA SER A 260 -1.25 8.28 10.63
C SER A 260 -2.30 9.39 10.59
N LYS A 261 -3.59 9.04 10.44
CA LYS A 261 -4.71 9.99 10.28
C LYS A 261 -4.66 11.24 11.17
N ASN A 262 -4.29 11.08 12.44
CA ASN A 262 -4.19 12.16 13.43
C ASN A 262 -2.77 12.33 13.99
N GLY A 263 -1.77 11.73 13.33
CA GLY A 263 -0.37 11.76 13.73
C GLY A 263 0.35 13.01 13.23
N SER A 264 1.57 13.22 13.75
CA SER A 264 2.47 14.22 13.20
C SER A 264 3.16 13.68 11.94
N TRP A 265 3.40 14.56 10.97
CA TRP A 265 4.14 14.22 9.75
C TRP A 265 5.58 13.82 10.06
N VAL A 266 5.94 12.63 9.60
CA VAL A 266 7.32 12.14 9.60
C VAL A 266 7.94 12.44 8.25
N THR A 267 9.08 13.14 8.25
CA THR A 267 9.83 13.49 7.04
C THR A 267 10.96 12.50 6.82
N THR A 268 11.03 11.88 5.64
CA THR A 268 12.05 10.88 5.32
C THR A 268 13.34 11.52 4.82
N ALA A 269 14.39 10.69 4.70
CA ALA A 269 15.51 10.96 3.80
C ALA A 269 15.02 11.05 2.34
N THR A 270 15.84 11.61 1.47
CA THR A 270 15.56 11.67 0.03
C THR A 270 15.73 10.33 -0.65
N VAL A 271 14.92 10.11 -1.69
CA VAL A 271 14.96 8.99 -2.62
C VAL A 271 15.44 9.53 -3.97
N ALA A 272 16.32 8.82 -4.66
CA ALA A 272 16.75 9.22 -6.00
C ALA A 272 15.62 8.97 -7.00
N VAL A 273 15.47 9.89 -7.96
CA VAL A 273 14.59 9.70 -9.12
C VAL A 273 15.44 9.14 -10.25
N ASP A 274 15.00 8.04 -10.85
CA ASP A 274 15.67 7.42 -11.96
C ASP A 274 15.64 8.31 -13.21
N SER A 275 16.48 7.98 -14.19
CA SER A 275 16.62 8.78 -15.42
C SER A 275 15.36 8.85 -16.30
N ASP A 276 14.40 7.95 -16.06
CA ASP A 276 13.09 7.94 -16.71
C ASP A 276 12.02 8.71 -15.93
N GLY A 277 12.39 9.30 -14.79
CA GLY A 277 11.49 10.07 -13.92
C GLY A 277 10.75 9.23 -12.89
N THR A 278 11.01 7.92 -12.79
CA THR A 278 10.36 7.05 -11.80
C THR A 278 11.12 7.02 -10.48
N TRP A 279 10.41 6.75 -9.39
CA TRP A 279 11.02 6.50 -8.09
C TRP A 279 10.19 5.48 -7.29
N LEU A 280 10.87 4.81 -6.36
CA LEU A 280 10.29 3.79 -5.48
C LEU A 280 10.64 4.11 -4.03
N TRP A 281 9.67 4.01 -3.13
CA TRP A 281 9.90 4.12 -1.69
C TRP A 281 9.10 3.08 -0.90
N THR A 282 9.77 2.41 0.03
CA THR A 282 9.14 1.49 0.98
C THR A 282 9.21 2.09 2.39
N PRO A 283 8.12 2.07 3.19
CA PRO A 283 8.15 2.50 4.59
C PRO A 283 9.31 1.86 5.36
N PRO A 284 10.09 2.58 6.17
CA PRO A 284 11.26 1.99 6.85
C PRO A 284 10.88 1.06 8.00
N GLN A 285 9.62 1.08 8.46
CA GLN A 285 9.08 0.30 9.57
C GLN A 285 7.64 -0.11 9.24
N ASN A 286 7.15 -1.16 9.91
CA ASN A 286 5.76 -1.59 9.78
C ASN A 286 4.80 -0.48 10.23
N LEU A 287 3.88 -0.13 9.35
CA LEU A 287 2.74 0.71 9.64
C LEU A 287 1.72 -0.08 10.47
N SER A 288 1.05 0.60 11.39
CA SER A 288 -0.05 0.01 12.16
C SER A 288 -1.34 0.07 11.38
N ASP A 289 -2.28 -0.81 11.71
CA ASP A 289 -3.62 -0.82 11.15
C ASP A 289 -4.31 0.54 11.34
N GLY A 290 -5.10 0.93 10.36
CA GLY A 290 -5.75 2.23 10.25
C GLY A 290 -5.26 3.05 9.05
N GLU A 291 -5.76 4.27 9.01
CA GLU A 291 -5.57 5.19 7.88
C GLU A 291 -4.24 5.94 7.97
N TRP A 292 -3.47 5.91 6.88
CA TRP A 292 -2.19 6.59 6.70
C TRP A 292 -2.25 7.58 5.53
N ASN A 293 -1.63 8.72 5.75
CA ASN A 293 -1.53 9.82 4.79
C ASN A 293 -0.09 9.91 4.27
N PHE A 294 0.06 10.10 2.97
CA PHE A 294 1.34 10.23 2.27
C PHE A 294 1.34 11.48 1.39
N ARG A 295 2.48 12.13 1.27
CA ARG A 295 2.72 13.20 0.29
C ARG A 295 4.19 13.28 -0.08
N VAL A 296 4.47 13.79 -1.26
CA VAL A 296 5.83 13.84 -1.81
C VAL A 296 6.16 15.22 -2.37
N ARG A 297 7.44 15.51 -2.55
CA ARG A 297 7.93 16.71 -3.23
C ARG A 297 9.28 16.45 -3.87
N ASN A 298 9.58 17.16 -4.96
CA ASN A 298 10.89 17.14 -5.59
C ASN A 298 11.87 18.04 -4.84
N ILE A 299 13.13 17.67 -4.93
CA ILE A 299 14.30 18.42 -4.47
C ILE A 299 15.36 18.29 -5.57
N ASP A 300 15.83 19.42 -6.11
CA ASP A 300 16.86 19.40 -7.14
C ASP A 300 18.29 19.36 -6.54
N HIS A 301 19.30 19.27 -7.40
CA HIS A 301 20.72 19.28 -7.02
C HIS A 301 21.18 20.58 -6.36
N ALA A 302 20.53 21.70 -6.66
CA ALA A 302 20.81 23.00 -6.04
C ALA A 302 20.16 23.14 -4.65
N GLY A 303 19.25 22.22 -4.29
CA GLY A 303 18.53 22.22 -3.03
C GLY A 303 17.19 22.96 -3.08
N ASN A 304 16.72 23.38 -4.26
CA ASN A 304 15.38 23.92 -4.42
C ASN A 304 14.34 22.84 -4.15
N VAL A 305 13.24 23.23 -3.49
CA VAL A 305 12.17 22.31 -3.11
C VAL A 305 10.85 22.72 -3.72
N SER A 306 10.15 21.77 -4.33
CA SER A 306 8.80 21.98 -4.85
C SER A 306 7.78 22.17 -3.72
N LYS A 307 6.54 22.51 -4.09
CA LYS A 307 5.40 22.32 -3.18
C LYS A 307 5.21 20.83 -2.90
N TRP A 308 4.54 20.51 -1.80
CA TRP A 308 4.05 19.14 -1.58
C TRP A 308 2.98 18.79 -2.62
N SER A 309 2.94 17.52 -3.01
CA SER A 309 1.83 16.92 -3.73
C SER A 309 0.53 17.01 -2.93
N SER A 310 -0.60 16.71 -3.58
CA SER A 310 -1.82 16.34 -2.87
C SER A 310 -1.54 15.17 -1.92
N THR A 311 -2.22 15.16 -0.78
CA THR A 311 -2.17 14.03 0.16
C THR A 311 -2.91 12.84 -0.44
N VAL A 312 -2.26 11.68 -0.39
CA VAL A 312 -2.84 10.38 -0.71
C VAL A 312 -3.07 9.62 0.59
N THR A 313 -4.17 8.89 0.67
CA THR A 313 -4.55 8.14 1.86
C THR A 313 -4.58 6.64 1.55
N LEU A 314 -4.12 5.81 2.48
CA LEU A 314 -4.12 4.35 2.38
C LEU A 314 -4.62 3.75 3.70
N LEU A 315 -5.45 2.72 3.62
CA LEU A 315 -5.90 1.96 4.79
C LEU A 315 -5.04 0.70 4.92
N ILE A 316 -4.32 0.59 6.03
CA ILE A 316 -3.63 -0.64 6.41
C ILE A 316 -4.60 -1.44 7.28
N ASP A 317 -4.88 -2.68 6.92
CA ASP A 317 -5.76 -3.57 7.66
C ASP A 317 -5.25 -5.01 7.58
N THR A 318 -4.80 -5.54 8.71
CA THR A 318 -4.13 -6.86 8.76
C THR A 318 -4.96 -7.93 9.45
N THR A 319 -6.25 -7.66 9.65
CA THR A 319 -7.14 -8.56 10.40
C THR A 319 -8.51 -8.61 9.79
N THR A 320 -9.11 -9.80 9.73
CA THR A 320 -10.52 -9.97 9.40
C THR A 320 -11.27 -10.71 10.52
N ILE A 321 -12.60 -10.60 10.51
CA ILE A 321 -13.50 -11.27 11.45
C ILE A 321 -13.80 -12.71 11.01
N GLN A 322 -13.76 -13.66 11.96
CA GLN A 322 -14.21 -15.04 11.73
C GLN A 322 -15.71 -15.07 11.38
N PRO A 323 -16.11 -15.66 10.23
CA PRO A 323 -17.51 -15.78 9.85
C PRO A 323 -18.25 -16.84 10.68
N LEU A 324 -19.57 -16.74 10.68
CA LEU A 324 -20.48 -17.59 11.43
C LEU A 324 -21.56 -18.15 10.51
N ILE A 325 -21.87 -19.44 10.65
CA ILE A 325 -23.12 -20.03 10.16
C ILE A 325 -24.15 -19.86 11.28
N MET A 326 -25.23 -19.12 11.01
CA MET A 326 -26.29 -18.86 12.00
C MET A 326 -27.47 -19.80 11.83
N GLN A 327 -27.83 -20.10 10.59
CA GLN A 327 -28.99 -20.92 10.26
C GLN A 327 -28.70 -21.75 9.02
N VAL A 328 -29.20 -22.98 9.02
CA VAL A 328 -29.16 -23.89 7.87
C VAL A 328 -30.59 -24.33 7.62
N LEU A 329 -31.11 -24.05 6.43
CA LEU A 329 -32.47 -24.33 6.04
C LEU A 329 -32.51 -25.56 5.12
N ASP A 330 -33.54 -26.36 5.33
CA ASP A 330 -33.92 -27.51 4.52
C ASP A 330 -35.28 -27.19 3.90
N ASP A 331 -35.39 -27.33 2.57
CA ASP A 331 -36.60 -27.01 1.82
C ASP A 331 -37.39 -28.25 1.37
N ARG A 332 -37.02 -29.44 1.88
CA ARG A 332 -37.73 -30.70 1.66
C ARG A 332 -38.32 -31.23 2.96
N GLY A 333 -39.53 -31.76 2.85
CA GLY A 333 -40.20 -32.38 3.99
C GLY A 333 -40.57 -31.40 5.11
N PRO A 334 -40.78 -31.90 6.35
CA PRO A 334 -41.28 -31.11 7.47
C PRO A 334 -40.19 -30.42 8.30
N ILE A 335 -38.91 -30.77 8.10
CA ILE A 335 -37.79 -30.15 8.82
C ILE A 335 -37.35 -28.95 8.01
N GLU A 336 -37.67 -27.74 8.48
CA GLU A 336 -37.29 -26.51 7.77
C GLU A 336 -35.93 -25.94 8.21
N SER A 337 -35.43 -26.38 9.37
CA SER A 337 -34.18 -25.91 9.96
C SER A 337 -33.36 -27.07 10.50
N VAL A 338 -32.11 -27.17 10.05
CA VAL A 338 -31.19 -28.25 10.42
C VAL A 338 -30.19 -27.71 11.43
N LEU A 339 -30.13 -28.29 12.64
CA LEU A 339 -29.14 -27.96 13.66
C LEU A 339 -27.85 -28.80 13.50
N PRO A 340 -26.72 -28.39 14.11
CA PRO A 340 -25.50 -29.18 14.06
C PRO A 340 -25.70 -30.61 14.59
N GLY A 341 -25.35 -31.60 13.76
CA GLY A 341 -25.43 -33.03 14.03
C GLY A 341 -26.75 -33.69 13.61
N GLN A 342 -27.73 -32.94 13.10
CA GLN A 342 -29.01 -33.47 12.68
C GLN A 342 -28.98 -34.12 11.28
N ASN A 343 -30.05 -34.85 10.98
CA ASN A 343 -30.28 -35.46 9.68
C ASN A 343 -31.14 -34.55 8.80
N THR A 344 -31.02 -34.69 7.48
CA THR A 344 -31.82 -33.99 6.45
C THR A 344 -32.03 -34.93 5.26
N ASP A 345 -33.16 -34.77 4.57
CA ASP A 345 -33.47 -35.42 3.29
C ASP A 345 -33.30 -34.49 2.08
N ASP A 346 -32.91 -33.23 2.30
CA ASP A 346 -32.46 -32.34 1.25
C ASP A 346 -30.94 -32.44 1.02
N ALA A 347 -30.57 -32.58 -0.24
CA ALA A 347 -29.18 -32.65 -0.66
C ALA A 347 -28.54 -31.25 -0.81
N ARG A 348 -29.32 -30.17 -0.75
CA ARG A 348 -28.88 -28.78 -1.05
C ARG A 348 -29.39 -27.75 -0.05
N LEU A 349 -28.82 -27.83 1.15
CA LEU A 349 -29.14 -26.90 2.22
C LEU A 349 -28.76 -25.46 1.90
N ASP A 350 -29.53 -24.54 2.45
CA ASP A 350 -29.29 -23.12 2.35
C ASP A 350 -28.69 -22.56 3.64
N PHE A 351 -27.49 -22.00 3.55
CA PHE A 351 -26.69 -21.53 4.68
C PHE A 351 -26.82 -20.02 4.81
N ILE A 352 -27.19 -19.55 5.99
CA ILE A 352 -27.33 -18.13 6.34
C ILE A 352 -26.39 -17.82 7.50
N GLY A 353 -25.71 -16.69 7.44
CA GLY A 353 -24.71 -16.36 8.44
C GLY A 353 -24.31 -14.90 8.51
N LYS A 354 -23.29 -14.65 9.35
CA LYS A 354 -22.63 -13.37 9.52
C LYS A 354 -21.16 -13.44 9.14
N ALA A 355 -20.64 -12.35 8.60
CA ALA A 355 -19.21 -12.14 8.38
C ALA A 355 -18.92 -10.64 8.43
N GLU A 356 -17.67 -10.27 8.21
CA GLU A 356 -17.28 -8.88 8.00
C GLU A 356 -18.01 -8.29 6.79
N VAL A 357 -18.39 -7.01 6.87
CA VAL A 357 -19.12 -6.33 5.80
C VAL A 357 -18.32 -6.38 4.50
N ASN A 358 -18.99 -6.65 3.38
CA ASN A 358 -18.40 -6.78 2.04
C ASN A 358 -17.35 -7.89 1.88
N SER A 359 -17.09 -8.70 2.90
CA SER A 359 -16.17 -9.84 2.79
C SER A 359 -16.74 -10.95 1.92
N LEU A 360 -15.87 -11.67 1.21
CA LEU A 360 -16.21 -12.89 0.49
C LEU A 360 -16.21 -14.07 1.46
N VAL A 361 -17.37 -14.68 1.69
CA VAL A 361 -17.52 -15.89 2.48
C VAL A 361 -17.44 -17.11 1.58
N ILE A 362 -16.55 -18.04 1.89
CA ILE A 362 -16.36 -19.30 1.16
C ILE A 362 -16.84 -20.44 2.05
N LEU A 363 -17.80 -21.23 1.57
CA LEU A 363 -18.35 -22.41 2.23
C LEU A 363 -17.55 -23.65 1.81
N TYR A 364 -17.14 -24.42 2.81
CA TYR A 364 -16.40 -25.65 2.66
C TYR A 364 -17.22 -26.83 3.17
N GLN A 365 -17.18 -27.93 2.43
CA GLN A 365 -17.70 -29.24 2.82
C GLN A 365 -16.53 -30.23 2.90
N ASP A 366 -16.30 -30.80 4.07
CA ASP A 366 -15.21 -31.75 4.35
C ASP A 366 -13.83 -31.24 3.84
N GLY A 367 -13.59 -29.93 4.01
CA GLY A 367 -12.36 -29.25 3.60
C GLY A 367 -12.31 -28.80 2.14
N THR A 368 -13.31 -29.10 1.32
CA THR A 368 -13.37 -28.67 -0.09
C THR A 368 -14.33 -27.49 -0.25
N ALA A 369 -13.92 -26.44 -0.97
CA ALA A 369 -14.81 -25.30 -1.24
C ALA A 369 -15.98 -25.73 -2.16
N VAL A 370 -17.21 -25.44 -1.74
CA VAL A 370 -18.45 -25.86 -2.44
C VAL A 370 -19.34 -24.67 -2.85
N GLY A 371 -19.01 -23.46 -2.41
CA GLY A 371 -19.71 -22.24 -2.80
C GLY A 371 -19.14 -21.00 -2.13
N SER A 372 -19.58 -19.81 -2.56
CA SER A 372 -19.14 -18.55 -1.97
C SER A 372 -20.15 -17.42 -2.17
N ALA A 373 -20.36 -16.59 -1.16
CA ALA A 373 -21.24 -15.42 -1.21
C ALA A 373 -20.57 -14.21 -0.55
N TYR A 374 -20.90 -13.01 -1.01
CA TYR A 374 -20.50 -11.78 -0.32
C TYR A 374 -21.43 -11.48 0.84
N ALA A 375 -20.87 -11.05 1.97
CA ALA A 375 -21.63 -10.44 3.04
C ALA A 375 -22.06 -9.01 2.64
N ASN A 376 -23.31 -8.66 2.93
CA ASN A 376 -23.84 -7.34 2.59
C ASN A 376 -23.35 -6.23 3.57
N SER A 377 -23.87 -5.01 3.42
CA SER A 377 -23.56 -3.85 4.28
C SER A 377 -23.90 -4.03 5.77
N GLN A 378 -24.62 -5.09 6.13
CA GLN A 378 -25.00 -5.46 7.50
C GLN A 378 -24.24 -6.71 7.97
N GLY A 379 -23.34 -7.23 7.15
CA GLY A 379 -22.56 -8.45 7.40
C GLY A 379 -23.35 -9.74 7.18
N ASP A 380 -24.57 -9.69 6.66
CA ASP A 380 -25.37 -10.90 6.37
C ASP A 380 -24.96 -11.52 5.04
N TRP A 381 -24.80 -12.84 5.04
CA TRP A 381 -24.57 -13.63 3.83
C TRP A 381 -25.52 -14.83 3.77
N ARG A 382 -25.81 -15.29 2.55
CA ARG A 382 -26.63 -16.47 2.26
C ARG A 382 -26.07 -17.22 1.06
N MET A 383 -25.99 -18.54 1.14
CA MET A 383 -25.44 -19.39 0.08
C MET A 383 -26.08 -20.78 0.09
N THR A 384 -26.49 -21.21 -1.10
CA THR A 384 -26.93 -22.59 -1.38
C THR A 384 -25.93 -23.24 -2.34
N PRO A 385 -25.15 -24.25 -1.91
CA PRO A 385 -24.23 -24.98 -2.80
C PRO A 385 -24.96 -25.56 -4.02
N GLN A 386 -24.31 -25.51 -5.18
CA GLN A 386 -24.83 -26.11 -6.41
C GLN A 386 -24.65 -27.65 -6.42
N GLN A 387 -23.66 -28.14 -5.67
CA GLN A 387 -23.32 -29.55 -5.59
C GLN A 387 -24.11 -30.23 -4.47
N ASP A 388 -24.75 -31.34 -4.80
CA ASP A 388 -25.46 -32.18 -3.84
C ASP A 388 -24.51 -32.76 -2.80
N MET A 389 -24.98 -32.83 -1.55
CA MET A 389 -24.29 -33.54 -0.48
C MET A 389 -24.16 -35.04 -0.80
N ARG A 390 -23.04 -35.63 -0.37
CA ARG A 390 -22.92 -37.09 -0.34
C ARG A 390 -23.78 -37.65 0.78
N ALA A 391 -24.36 -38.83 0.57
CA ALA A 391 -25.05 -39.55 1.62
C ALA A 391 -24.12 -39.79 2.83
N GLY A 392 -24.66 -39.67 4.03
CA GLY A 392 -23.90 -39.77 5.27
C GLY A 392 -23.49 -38.42 5.84
N LEU A 393 -22.43 -38.40 6.66
CA LEU A 393 -21.97 -37.21 7.38
C LEU A 393 -21.19 -36.25 6.47
N ASN A 394 -21.58 -34.98 6.50
CA ASN A 394 -20.96 -33.86 5.80
C ASN A 394 -20.60 -32.79 6.83
N ASN A 395 -19.34 -32.37 6.87
CA ASN A 395 -18.88 -31.33 7.80
C ASN A 395 -18.76 -29.99 7.08
N PHE A 396 -19.56 -29.01 7.49
CA PHE A 396 -19.51 -27.67 6.90
C PHE A 396 -18.72 -26.68 7.75
N GLY A 397 -18.03 -25.76 7.08
CA GLY A 397 -17.39 -24.62 7.72
C GLY A 397 -17.22 -23.49 6.71
N VAL A 398 -17.09 -22.27 7.21
CA VAL A 398 -16.89 -21.09 6.35
C VAL A 398 -15.61 -20.36 6.71
N LYS A 399 -14.98 -19.75 5.71
CA LYS A 399 -13.94 -18.72 5.87
C LYS A 399 -14.39 -17.43 5.18
N ALA A 400 -13.83 -16.30 5.61
CA ALA A 400 -14.06 -15.01 4.98
C ALA A 400 -12.73 -14.43 4.47
N ILE A 401 -12.79 -13.69 3.38
CA ILE A 401 -11.71 -12.84 2.87
C ILE A 401 -12.25 -11.42 2.80
N ASP A 402 -11.64 -10.48 3.53
CA ASP A 402 -12.07 -9.08 3.54
C ASP A 402 -11.61 -8.28 2.31
N GLU A 403 -11.82 -6.95 2.33
CA GLU A 403 -11.43 -6.04 1.24
C GLU A 403 -9.91 -5.84 1.15
N ALA A 404 -9.18 -6.02 2.25
CA ALA A 404 -7.71 -5.93 2.29
C ALA A 404 -7.04 -7.22 1.81
N GLY A 405 -7.76 -8.35 1.82
CA GLY A 405 -7.28 -9.67 1.42
C GLY A 405 -6.91 -10.56 2.60
N ASN A 406 -7.25 -10.17 3.84
CA ASN A 406 -7.02 -11.01 5.01
C ASN A 406 -7.96 -12.21 4.98
N GLU A 407 -7.41 -13.42 5.17
CA GLU A 407 -8.21 -14.64 5.28
C GLU A 407 -8.49 -14.98 6.75
N SER A 408 -9.75 -15.24 7.08
CA SER A 408 -10.16 -15.63 8.42
C SER A 408 -9.74 -17.07 8.76
N SER A 409 -9.78 -17.39 10.05
CA SER A 409 -9.87 -18.80 10.48
C SER A 409 -11.24 -19.39 10.08
N TYR A 410 -11.32 -20.73 10.02
CA TYR A 410 -12.60 -21.43 9.82
C TYR A 410 -13.58 -21.11 10.94
N SER A 411 -14.87 -21.00 10.61
CA SER A 411 -15.96 -21.06 11.59
C SER A 411 -15.93 -22.36 12.40
N ALA A 412 -16.76 -22.44 13.45
CA ALA A 412 -17.08 -23.72 14.07
C ALA A 412 -17.60 -24.72 13.02
N ASN A 413 -17.22 -25.99 13.17
CA ASN A 413 -17.70 -27.07 12.32
C ASN A 413 -19.22 -27.27 12.48
N TYR A 414 -19.92 -27.41 11.38
CA TYR A 414 -21.37 -27.61 11.30
C TYR A 414 -21.64 -28.97 10.65
N PRO A 415 -21.61 -30.08 11.41
CA PRO A 415 -21.88 -31.41 10.88
C PRO A 415 -23.36 -31.55 10.51
N VAL A 416 -23.66 -32.14 9.36
CA VAL A 416 -25.02 -32.52 8.94
C VAL A 416 -24.97 -33.91 8.32
N ARG A 417 -25.97 -34.75 8.57
CA ARG A 417 -26.07 -36.08 7.96
C ARG A 417 -27.16 -36.09 6.89
N PHE A 418 -26.77 -36.19 5.62
CA PHE A 418 -27.71 -36.34 4.52
C PHE A 418 -28.16 -37.80 4.40
N ILE A 419 -29.47 -38.03 4.45
CA ILE A 419 -30.10 -39.34 4.28
C ILE A 419 -31.05 -39.20 3.07
N PRO A 420 -30.64 -39.61 1.86
CA PRO A 420 -31.48 -39.47 0.68
C PRO A 420 -32.78 -40.26 0.87
N SER A 421 -33.92 -39.60 0.66
CA SER A 421 -35.20 -40.28 0.53
C SER A 421 -35.14 -41.30 -0.62
N PRO A 422 -35.74 -42.50 -0.49
CA PRO A 422 -35.78 -43.49 -1.56
C PRO A 422 -36.36 -42.86 -2.83
N GLN A 423 -35.54 -42.74 -3.88
CA GLN A 423 -35.97 -42.23 -5.18
C GLN A 423 -36.76 -43.34 -5.90
N TYR A 424 -38.08 -43.32 -5.83
CA TYR A 424 -38.90 -44.04 -6.80
C TYR A 424 -39.67 -43.04 -7.66
N GLN A 425 -39.17 -42.84 -8.89
CA GLN A 425 -39.90 -42.11 -9.91
C GLN A 425 -41.09 -42.97 -10.33
N ALA A 426 -42.29 -42.57 -9.90
CA ALA A 426 -43.48 -43.14 -10.47
C ALA A 426 -44.41 -42.06 -11.00
N ASN A 427 -44.52 -42.02 -12.32
CA ASN A 427 -45.61 -41.36 -13.00
C ASN A 427 -46.89 -42.16 -12.73
N TYR A 428 -47.56 -41.87 -11.61
CA TYR A 428 -48.85 -42.46 -11.30
C TYR A 428 -49.95 -41.42 -11.45
N GLU A 429 -50.87 -41.67 -12.37
CA GLU A 429 -52.11 -40.92 -12.51
C GLU A 429 -52.92 -41.07 -11.22
N SER A 430 -53.28 -39.92 -10.65
CA SER A 430 -54.15 -39.80 -9.48
C SER A 430 -55.61 -39.91 -9.93
N GLU A 431 -56.29 -41.01 -9.61
CA GLU A 431 -57.76 -41.02 -9.54
C GLU A 431 -58.18 -41.24 -8.09
N SER A 432 -58.78 -40.21 -7.49
CA SER A 432 -59.45 -40.27 -6.20
C SER A 432 -60.68 -41.16 -6.29
N ARG A 433 -60.90 -42.07 -5.34
CA ARG A 433 -62.24 -42.61 -5.07
C ARG A 433 -62.63 -42.39 -3.61
N ASP A 434 -63.80 -41.78 -3.49
CA ASP A 434 -64.58 -41.51 -2.29
C ASP A 434 -64.92 -42.82 -1.57
N ASP A 435 -64.53 -42.94 -0.29
CA ASP A 435 -64.76 -44.11 0.54
C ASP A 435 -66.17 -44.15 1.17
N GLY A 436 -67.05 -43.21 0.81
CA GLY A 436 -68.44 -43.20 1.26
C GLY A 436 -68.60 -42.94 2.76
N ASN A 437 -67.53 -42.55 3.48
CA ASN A 437 -67.58 -42.17 4.89
C ASN A 437 -66.96 -40.79 5.19
N GLY A 438 -66.64 -40.01 4.14
CA GLY A 438 -66.32 -38.58 4.27
C GLY A 438 -64.92 -38.27 4.80
N THR A 439 -64.02 -39.25 4.84
CA THR A 439 -62.60 -39.04 5.12
C THR A 439 -61.81 -39.10 3.82
N SER A 440 -61.67 -37.94 3.16
CA SER A 440 -60.79 -37.80 2.01
C SER A 440 -59.33 -37.82 2.48
N TYR A 441 -58.62 -38.93 2.26
CA TYR A 441 -57.16 -38.94 2.31
C TYR A 441 -56.63 -38.27 1.04
N LEU A 442 -55.76 -37.26 1.18
CA LEU A 442 -55.03 -36.70 0.05
C LEU A 442 -54.08 -37.80 -0.48
N PRO A 443 -54.19 -38.25 -1.74
CA PRO A 443 -53.41 -39.37 -2.22
C PRO A 443 -51.93 -38.99 -2.29
N ILE A 444 -51.07 -39.74 -1.59
CA ILE A 444 -49.63 -39.73 -1.81
C ILE A 444 -49.38 -40.45 -3.15
N PRO A 445 -48.63 -39.85 -4.10
CA PRO A 445 -48.33 -40.50 -5.37
C PRO A 445 -47.72 -41.89 -5.17
N GLY A 446 -48.36 -42.91 -5.77
CA GLY A 446 -47.93 -44.30 -5.63
C GLY A 446 -48.59 -45.09 -4.51
N GLU A 447 -49.44 -44.46 -3.69
CA GLU A 447 -50.25 -45.18 -2.71
C GLU A 447 -51.66 -45.45 -3.24
N ARG A 448 -52.23 -46.59 -2.83
CA ARG A 448 -53.60 -46.99 -3.14
C ARG A 448 -54.29 -47.47 -1.87
N HIS A 449 -55.26 -46.69 -1.39
CA HIS A 449 -56.08 -47.08 -0.26
C HIS A 449 -57.26 -47.95 -0.71
N ILE A 450 -57.45 -49.10 -0.06
CA ILE A 450 -58.54 -50.04 -0.32
C ILE A 450 -59.33 -50.22 0.98
N TYR A 451 -60.51 -49.60 1.06
CA TYR A 451 -61.37 -49.70 2.23
C TYR A 451 -62.21 -50.98 2.26
N ASP A 452 -62.65 -51.47 1.10
CA ASP A 452 -63.35 -52.75 0.94
C ASP A 452 -62.85 -53.48 -0.30
N VAL A 453 -62.22 -54.64 -0.10
CA VAL A 453 -61.58 -55.42 -1.17
C VAL A 453 -62.62 -55.86 -2.20
N ALA A 454 -63.80 -56.31 -1.77
CA ALA A 454 -64.83 -56.81 -2.69
C ALA A 454 -65.34 -55.71 -3.62
N SER A 455 -65.62 -54.52 -3.08
CA SER A 455 -66.01 -53.34 -3.85
C SER A 455 -64.91 -52.88 -4.81
N TRP A 456 -63.65 -52.93 -4.37
CA TRP A 456 -62.51 -52.57 -5.21
C TRP A 456 -62.33 -53.52 -6.40
N LEU A 457 -62.43 -54.84 -6.18
CA LEU A 457 -62.31 -55.85 -7.24
C LEU A 457 -63.47 -55.78 -8.27
N ASN A 458 -64.65 -55.33 -7.85
CA ASN A 458 -65.78 -55.05 -8.75
C ASN A 458 -65.57 -53.78 -9.56
N THR A 459 -64.93 -52.79 -8.94
CA THR A 459 -64.61 -51.50 -9.54
C THR A 459 -63.52 -51.60 -10.61
N TYR A 460 -62.51 -52.44 -10.37
CA TYR A 460 -61.39 -52.68 -11.28
C TYR A 460 -61.41 -54.14 -11.73
N PRO A 461 -62.14 -54.49 -12.81
CA PRO A 461 -62.13 -55.83 -13.35
C PRO A 461 -60.74 -56.22 -13.88
N SER A 462 -60.48 -57.51 -14.08
CA SER A 462 -59.16 -58.09 -14.37
C SER A 462 -58.41 -57.57 -15.62
N HIS A 463 -58.99 -56.70 -16.44
CA HIS A 463 -58.32 -56.04 -17.57
C HIS A 463 -57.82 -54.62 -17.24
N TYR A 464 -58.09 -54.12 -16.04
CA TYR A 464 -57.55 -52.87 -15.51
C TYR A 464 -56.37 -53.16 -14.59
N LEU A 465 -55.17 -52.77 -15.03
CA LEU A 465 -53.94 -52.79 -14.23
C LEU A 465 -53.80 -51.47 -13.48
N VAL A 466 -53.66 -51.56 -12.16
CA VAL A 466 -53.49 -50.43 -11.24
C VAL A 466 -52.05 -50.41 -10.77
N LYS A 467 -51.27 -49.46 -11.29
CA LYS A 467 -49.90 -49.31 -10.81
C LYS A 467 -49.87 -48.63 -9.44
N ALA A 468 -49.18 -49.24 -8.48
CA ALA A 468 -49.09 -48.77 -7.10
C ALA A 468 -47.79 -49.25 -6.48
N ALA A 469 -47.04 -48.34 -5.84
CA ALA A 469 -45.91 -48.70 -5.01
C ALA A 469 -46.37 -49.21 -3.64
N ASN A 470 -47.40 -48.58 -3.06
CA ASN A 470 -47.96 -48.99 -1.77
C ASN A 470 -49.46 -49.27 -1.89
N ILE A 471 -49.94 -50.36 -1.31
CA ILE A 471 -51.38 -50.59 -1.10
C ILE A 471 -51.64 -50.54 0.40
N ILE A 472 -52.65 -49.76 0.79
CA ILE A 472 -53.04 -49.56 2.18
C ILE A 472 -54.47 -50.05 2.36
N PHE A 473 -54.66 -51.07 3.18
CA PHE A 473 -55.97 -51.62 3.53
C PHE A 473 -56.51 -50.90 4.76
N SER A 474 -57.44 -49.97 4.55
CA SER A 474 -57.95 -49.07 5.61
C SER A 474 -59.28 -49.53 6.22
N GLY A 475 -59.81 -50.67 5.78
CA GLY A 475 -61.06 -51.24 6.29
C GLY A 475 -60.92 -51.82 7.71
N GLU A 476 -62.02 -52.39 8.21
CA GLU A 476 -62.05 -53.03 9.53
C GLU A 476 -62.21 -54.56 9.44
N ASN A 477 -61.34 -55.33 10.09
CA ASN A 477 -61.37 -56.80 10.16
C ASN A 477 -61.45 -57.48 8.77
N GLN A 478 -60.64 -57.02 7.82
CA GLN A 478 -60.70 -57.47 6.44
C GLN A 478 -60.11 -58.86 6.26
N ILE A 479 -60.69 -59.66 5.36
CA ILE A 479 -60.08 -60.88 4.85
C ILE A 479 -59.69 -60.62 3.40
N ILE A 480 -58.39 -60.57 3.16
CA ILE A 480 -57.78 -60.15 1.91
C ILE A 480 -57.21 -61.38 1.22
N ASP A 481 -57.84 -61.82 0.14
CA ASP A 481 -57.28 -62.83 -0.76
C ASP A 481 -56.48 -62.13 -1.85
N PHE A 482 -55.15 -62.20 -1.75
CA PHE A 482 -54.27 -61.44 -2.64
C PHE A 482 -54.17 -62.05 -4.05
N ALA A 483 -54.54 -63.31 -4.25
CA ALA A 483 -54.47 -63.93 -5.57
C ALA A 483 -55.35 -63.20 -6.60
N ALA A 484 -56.50 -62.67 -6.17
CA ALA A 484 -57.36 -61.87 -7.03
C ALA A 484 -56.88 -60.42 -7.20
N LEU A 485 -56.14 -59.89 -6.23
CA LEU A 485 -55.62 -58.52 -6.23
C LEU A 485 -54.35 -58.38 -7.09
N SER A 486 -53.41 -59.31 -6.94
CA SER A 486 -52.15 -59.38 -7.71
C SER A 486 -52.37 -59.25 -9.22
N ALA A 487 -53.39 -59.91 -9.78
CA ALA A 487 -53.71 -59.82 -11.20
C ALA A 487 -54.13 -58.42 -11.70
N ARG A 488 -54.29 -57.44 -10.79
CA ARG A 488 -54.80 -56.10 -11.07
C ARG A 488 -53.85 -55.00 -10.61
N VAL A 489 -52.68 -55.34 -10.05
CA VAL A 489 -51.75 -54.38 -9.46
C VAL A 489 -50.36 -54.57 -10.05
N GLU A 490 -49.61 -53.49 -10.23
CA GLU A 490 -48.25 -53.54 -10.80
C GLU A 490 -47.27 -52.66 -10.02
N GLY A 491 -46.08 -53.20 -9.72
CA GLY A 491 -44.94 -52.45 -9.18
C GLY A 491 -44.99 -52.13 -7.68
N LEU A 492 -45.49 -53.09 -6.89
CA LEU A 492 -45.62 -53.00 -5.44
C LEU A 492 -44.28 -53.07 -4.70
N GLN A 493 -44.20 -52.28 -3.64
CA GLN A 493 -43.09 -52.22 -2.70
C GLN A 493 -43.57 -52.53 -1.28
N LYS A 494 -44.71 -51.95 -0.90
CA LYS A 494 -45.31 -52.13 0.43
C LYS A 494 -46.77 -52.53 0.32
N ILE A 495 -47.17 -53.50 1.12
CA ILE A 495 -48.56 -53.74 1.48
C ILE A 495 -48.72 -53.38 2.94
N ASP A 496 -49.69 -52.54 3.23
CA ASP A 496 -50.00 -52.09 4.58
C ASP A 496 -51.39 -52.59 4.94
N ILE A 497 -51.44 -53.48 5.95
CA ILE A 497 -52.69 -54.02 6.50
C ILE A 497 -53.03 -53.43 7.87
N SER A 498 -52.39 -52.33 8.29
CA SER A 498 -52.60 -51.66 9.59
C SER A 498 -53.96 -50.92 9.69
N GLY A 499 -54.97 -51.39 8.97
CA GLY A 499 -56.34 -50.91 9.05
C GLY A 499 -56.93 -51.15 10.44
N LYS A 500 -58.24 -50.93 10.60
CA LYS A 500 -58.87 -51.13 11.90
C LYS A 500 -59.08 -52.63 12.18
N GLY A 501 -58.98 -53.02 13.44
CA GLY A 501 -59.26 -54.40 13.85
C GLY A 501 -58.22 -55.40 13.34
N ASN A 502 -58.55 -56.70 13.37
CA ASN A 502 -57.61 -57.76 13.04
C ASN A 502 -57.77 -58.17 11.57
N ASN A 503 -56.88 -57.70 10.71
CA ASN A 503 -56.92 -58.01 9.29
C ASN A 503 -56.19 -59.32 9.00
N LEU A 504 -56.69 -60.07 8.03
CA LEU A 504 -56.13 -61.32 7.56
C LEU A 504 -55.76 -61.20 6.09
N LEU A 505 -54.47 -61.34 5.79
CA LEU A 505 -53.95 -61.35 4.43
C LEU A 505 -53.53 -62.77 4.03
N ASN A 506 -54.28 -63.36 3.11
CA ASN A 506 -53.97 -64.64 2.50
C ASN A 506 -53.10 -64.40 1.27
N LEU A 507 -51.89 -64.96 1.30
CA LEU A 507 -50.89 -64.72 0.27
C LEU A 507 -50.60 -65.99 -0.52
N ASP A 508 -50.75 -65.85 -1.83
CA ASP A 508 -49.97 -66.62 -2.79
C ASP A 508 -48.71 -65.81 -3.13
N LEU A 509 -47.58 -66.27 -2.62
CA LEU A 509 -46.34 -65.51 -2.66
C LEU A 509 -45.75 -65.39 -4.07
N HIS A 510 -46.07 -66.35 -4.96
CA HIS A 510 -45.64 -66.28 -6.36
C HIS A 510 -46.31 -65.11 -7.08
N SER A 511 -47.62 -64.97 -6.92
CA SER A 511 -48.39 -63.88 -7.53
C SER A 511 -48.07 -62.51 -6.89
N LEU A 512 -47.69 -62.50 -5.62
CA LEU A 512 -47.34 -61.30 -4.86
C LEU A 512 -46.00 -60.68 -5.30
N LEU A 513 -44.94 -61.49 -5.40
CA LEU A 513 -43.58 -61.01 -5.60
C LEU A 513 -43.20 -60.78 -7.06
N ASN A 514 -44.00 -61.26 -8.00
CA ASN A 514 -43.89 -60.80 -9.40
C ASN A 514 -44.12 -59.29 -9.51
N GLU A 515 -44.80 -58.70 -8.53
CA GLU A 515 -45.02 -57.25 -8.45
C GLU A 515 -43.98 -56.52 -7.58
N GLY A 516 -43.07 -57.24 -6.91
CA GLY A 516 -42.02 -56.67 -6.07
C GLY A 516 -40.98 -55.86 -6.84
N GLY A 517 -40.06 -55.22 -6.11
CA GLY A 517 -38.90 -54.55 -6.72
C GLY A 517 -37.57 -55.17 -6.27
N GLU A 518 -36.58 -55.13 -7.15
CA GLU A 518 -35.22 -55.62 -6.86
C GLU A 518 -34.50 -54.70 -5.87
N GLY A 519 -33.96 -55.26 -4.78
CA GLY A 519 -33.09 -54.55 -3.83
C GLY A 519 -33.72 -53.36 -3.09
N LEU A 520 -35.04 -53.31 -2.95
CA LEU A 520 -35.78 -52.13 -2.46
C LEU A 520 -35.41 -51.67 -1.04
N PHE A 521 -35.30 -52.60 -0.10
CA PHE A 521 -35.16 -52.32 1.33
C PHE A 521 -33.83 -52.81 1.89
N ILE A 522 -33.35 -53.92 1.34
CA ILE A 522 -32.02 -54.46 1.58
C ILE A 522 -31.32 -54.46 0.24
N ASN A 523 -30.10 -53.92 0.16
CA ASN A 523 -29.36 -53.86 -1.09
C ASN A 523 -28.77 -55.24 -1.43
N ASP A 524 -29.62 -56.11 -1.98
CA ASP A 524 -29.28 -57.40 -2.58
C ASP A 524 -30.00 -57.56 -3.93
N ASP A 525 -29.58 -58.53 -4.73
CA ASP A 525 -30.17 -58.78 -6.06
C ASP A 525 -31.51 -59.57 -5.97
N SER A 526 -32.17 -59.54 -4.81
CA SER A 526 -33.45 -60.24 -4.61
C SER A 526 -34.62 -59.32 -4.90
N GLN A 527 -35.70 -59.90 -5.42
CA GLN A 527 -37.00 -59.25 -5.55
C GLN A 527 -37.65 -59.16 -4.17
N GLN A 528 -38.00 -57.95 -3.75
CA GLN A 528 -38.41 -57.63 -2.39
C GLN A 528 -39.81 -57.04 -2.30
N LEU A 529 -40.48 -57.33 -1.19
CA LEU A 529 -41.72 -56.68 -0.81
C LEU A 529 -41.80 -56.57 0.71
N MET A 530 -42.42 -55.49 1.19
CA MET A 530 -42.67 -55.23 2.60
C MET A 530 -44.15 -55.39 2.93
N ILE A 531 -44.46 -56.05 4.05
CA ILE A 531 -45.81 -56.18 4.61
C ILE A 531 -45.80 -55.58 6.00
N ASP A 532 -46.51 -54.47 6.13
CA ASP A 532 -46.69 -53.75 7.37
C ASP A 532 -48.09 -53.96 7.93
N GLY A 533 -48.25 -53.78 9.23
CA GLY A 533 -49.45 -54.12 9.99
C GLY A 533 -49.21 -53.98 11.48
N ASP A 534 -50.28 -54.04 12.25
CA ASP A 534 -50.24 -53.83 13.70
C ASP A 534 -50.57 -55.12 14.49
N MET A 535 -50.45 -55.03 15.81
CA MET A 535 -50.70 -56.16 16.70
C MET A 535 -52.16 -56.65 16.59
N GLY A 536 -52.33 -57.86 16.06
CA GLY A 536 -53.65 -58.49 15.86
C GLY A 536 -53.85 -58.92 14.42
N ASP A 537 -53.13 -58.31 13.49
CA ASP A 537 -53.08 -58.70 12.09
C ASP A 537 -52.42 -60.06 11.88
N ARG A 538 -52.84 -60.74 10.82
CA ARG A 538 -52.39 -62.07 10.45
C ARG A 538 -52.06 -62.15 8.97
N ILE A 539 -50.96 -62.82 8.66
CA ILE A 539 -50.68 -63.28 7.30
C ILE A 539 -50.78 -64.81 7.27
N THR A 540 -51.49 -65.36 6.28
CA THR A 540 -51.52 -66.80 6.01
C THR A 540 -50.78 -67.09 4.72
N LEU A 541 -49.79 -67.97 4.80
CA LEU A 541 -48.98 -68.41 3.66
C LEU A 541 -49.45 -69.81 3.20
N ASP A 542 -49.94 -69.94 1.96
CA ASP A 542 -50.40 -71.23 1.37
C ASP A 542 -49.27 -72.23 1.11
N ARG A 543 -49.03 -73.18 2.03
CA ARG A 543 -47.91 -74.14 1.98
C ARG A 543 -47.77 -74.93 0.69
N THR A 544 -48.85 -75.12 -0.08
CA THR A 544 -48.83 -75.97 -1.27
C THR A 544 -48.04 -75.35 -2.42
N GLN A 545 -47.91 -74.01 -2.45
CA GLN A 545 -47.10 -73.28 -3.41
C GLN A 545 -45.63 -73.09 -2.96
N PHE A 546 -45.28 -73.56 -1.75
CA PHE A 546 -43.94 -73.42 -1.15
C PHE A 546 -43.14 -74.74 -1.12
N SER A 547 -43.43 -75.68 -2.04
CA SER A 547 -42.86 -77.03 -2.00
C SER A 547 -41.33 -77.11 -2.14
N ASP A 548 -40.65 -76.04 -2.59
CA ASP A 548 -39.18 -75.97 -2.71
C ASP A 548 -38.55 -74.73 -1.99
N GLY A 549 -38.56 -74.71 -0.65
CA GLY A 549 -37.48 -74.04 0.10
C GLY A 549 -37.60 -72.54 0.46
N TRP A 550 -38.80 -71.98 0.56
CA TRP A 550 -39.02 -70.54 0.90
C TRP A 550 -38.72 -70.10 2.35
N LEU A 551 -38.31 -71.00 3.24
CA LEU A 551 -38.11 -70.70 4.66
C LEU A 551 -36.73 -71.18 5.10
N THR A 552 -35.67 -70.48 4.68
CA THR A 552 -34.31 -70.82 5.12
C THR A 552 -33.74 -69.91 6.21
N SER A 553 -34.33 -68.75 6.52
CA SER A 553 -33.89 -67.94 7.66
C SER A 553 -34.92 -66.91 8.11
N GLN A 554 -35.41 -67.00 9.36
CA GLN A 554 -36.08 -65.88 10.05
C GLN A 554 -35.04 -64.94 10.65
N ASN A 555 -34.33 -64.22 9.79
CA ASN A 555 -33.43 -63.18 10.26
C ASN A 555 -34.24 -61.94 10.61
N LYS A 556 -33.72 -61.13 11.55
CA LYS A 556 -34.32 -59.87 11.95
C LYS A 556 -33.48 -58.73 11.43
N VAL A 557 -34.12 -57.71 10.87
CA VAL A 557 -33.47 -56.48 10.41
C VAL A 557 -34.22 -55.27 10.94
N GLN A 558 -33.49 -54.20 11.20
CA GLN A 558 -34.08 -52.92 11.57
C GLN A 558 -34.02 -51.98 10.36
N ILE A 559 -35.17 -51.56 9.86
CA ILE A 559 -35.31 -50.65 8.71
C ILE A 559 -36.25 -49.53 9.14
N GLY A 560 -35.85 -48.28 8.96
CA GLY A 560 -36.66 -47.12 9.36
C GLY A 560 -36.89 -46.98 10.88
N GLY A 561 -36.17 -47.74 11.71
CA GLY A 561 -36.38 -47.77 13.17
C GLY A 561 -37.29 -48.91 13.65
N GLU A 562 -37.97 -49.58 12.74
CA GLU A 562 -38.88 -50.71 13.03
C GLU A 562 -38.21 -52.06 12.81
N ASN A 563 -38.71 -53.09 13.50
CA ASN A 563 -38.14 -54.43 13.46
C ASN A 563 -38.94 -55.33 12.50
N TRP A 564 -38.23 -55.92 11.54
CA TRP A 564 -38.83 -56.74 10.49
C TRP A 564 -38.37 -58.19 10.61
N THR A 565 -39.26 -59.12 10.27
CA THR A 565 -38.97 -60.54 10.07
C THR A 565 -38.70 -60.77 8.59
N LEU A 566 -37.54 -61.33 8.28
CA LEU A 566 -37.17 -61.67 6.91
C LEU A 566 -37.60 -63.09 6.59
N LEU A 567 -38.33 -63.29 5.49
CA LEU A 567 -38.57 -64.60 4.89
C LEU A 567 -37.91 -64.63 3.52
N THR A 568 -36.90 -65.47 3.35
CA THR A 568 -36.07 -65.51 2.13
C THR A 568 -36.20 -66.83 1.40
N ASN A 569 -36.29 -66.75 0.07
CA ASN A 569 -36.07 -67.88 -0.84
C ASN A 569 -34.82 -67.61 -1.67
N SER A 570 -33.76 -68.37 -1.36
CA SER A 570 -32.48 -68.24 -2.04
C SER A 570 -32.45 -68.80 -3.46
N GLN A 571 -33.30 -69.79 -3.79
CA GLN A 571 -33.34 -70.38 -5.13
C GLN A 571 -34.04 -69.49 -6.15
N ALA A 572 -35.03 -68.74 -5.69
CA ALA A 572 -35.86 -67.90 -6.54
C ALA A 572 -35.56 -66.40 -6.39
N HIS A 573 -34.51 -66.06 -5.63
CA HIS A 573 -34.03 -64.69 -5.41
C HIS A 573 -35.13 -63.76 -4.88
N TYR A 574 -35.80 -64.16 -3.81
CA TYR A 574 -36.90 -63.41 -3.21
C TYR A 574 -36.72 -63.15 -1.72
N THR A 575 -37.14 -61.96 -1.27
CA THR A 575 -37.11 -61.56 0.13
C THR A 575 -38.42 -60.86 0.53
N LEU A 576 -39.14 -61.42 1.50
CA LEU A 576 -40.30 -60.77 2.12
C LEU A 576 -39.91 -60.18 3.48
N LEU A 577 -40.25 -58.90 3.70
CA LEU A 577 -40.08 -58.22 4.99
C LEU A 577 -41.45 -58.10 5.64
N VAL A 578 -41.66 -58.73 6.80
CA VAL A 578 -42.94 -58.68 7.52
C VAL A 578 -42.74 -57.98 8.85
N ASN A 579 -43.58 -56.99 9.19
CA ASN A 579 -43.52 -56.32 10.49
C ASN A 579 -43.62 -57.37 11.61
N GLN A 580 -42.79 -57.25 12.66
CA GLN A 580 -42.76 -58.20 13.77
C GLN A 580 -44.04 -58.23 14.63
N GLU A 581 -44.93 -57.25 14.47
CA GLU A 581 -46.22 -57.22 15.17
C GLU A 581 -47.27 -58.15 14.53
N ILE A 582 -47.06 -58.58 13.28
CA ILE A 582 -47.98 -59.43 12.53
C ILE A 582 -47.76 -60.91 12.88
N GLU A 583 -48.85 -61.63 13.15
CA GLU A 583 -48.80 -63.09 13.35
C GLU A 583 -48.72 -63.81 11.99
N ILE A 584 -47.64 -64.57 11.78
CA ILE A 584 -47.43 -65.37 10.56
C ILE A 584 -47.96 -66.79 10.79
N THR A 585 -49.01 -67.15 10.06
CA THR A 585 -49.58 -68.50 10.05
C THR A 585 -49.35 -69.17 8.69
N TYR A 586 -49.52 -70.49 8.66
CA TYR A 586 -49.34 -71.27 7.45
C TYR A 586 -50.61 -72.09 7.18
N GLY A 587 -51.18 -71.89 5.99
CA GLY A 587 -52.41 -72.52 5.51
C GLY A 587 -52.18 -73.86 4.84
#